data_AF-A0A4W5PEY4-F1
#
_entry.id   AF-A0A4W5PEY4-F1
#
_cell.length_a   1.000
_cell.length_b   1.000
_cell.length_c   1.000
_cell.angle_alpha   90.00
_cell.angle_beta   90.00
_cell.angle_gamma   90.00
#
_symmetry.space_group_name_H-M   'P 1'
#
loop_
_entity.id
_entity.type
_entity.pdbx_description
1 polymer ?
#
loop_
_entity_poly.entity_id
_entity_poly.type
_entity_poly.pdbx_seq_one_letter_code
_entity_poly.pdbx_strand_id
1 'polypeptide(L)'
;MLFPPLIQSMKQDIQEVIKTPKCEENTTFSSASSLCPQSPSIVSHHCTSRAAASTPLCPPQKILNGSLSCPTHRTASNIPSCLPLISTDTRNVSCQTVVSSLVPCDACAQVQSSLRETGDALVELCQSEGLPSSLQRLLVAVDDTLEQGRLTAGDVSQWSIEQRRDMGRVGKHLLEVRSTVQPLRNSLLAAEREREEFRAQLGRAQEELKRERATHQASKKQLEQRLQEVQVSREETERRLQDEHEELRRGTVSLEESNSKLKAGISLQKERLHKLECERDELHQEVKAMQVEEEARSKLEEKTQVLEAQLSTTQLLFDKEKSKYQNACRQQESLQAKQRSLLERVDALDQECEELQGQLGKSEDRQTDLQERLTHISEEKDQLETQLAQEQALCSELQQEKQRLESHVGELKDSVNQLSGEVQELAQRERLLVAFPELNPLPQGSPQNSLPQQLWIHPVSA
;
A
#
# COMPACT_ATOMS: atom_id res chain seq x y z
N MET A 1 15.28 -19.32 -41.44
CA MET A 1 14.12 -18.45 -41.72
C MET A 1 13.83 -17.63 -40.47
N LEU A 2 13.47 -16.34 -40.60
CA LEU A 2 12.64 -15.54 -39.66
C LEU A 2 12.98 -15.68 -38.14
N PHE A 3 13.72 -14.78 -37.48
CA PHE A 3 13.33 -13.39 -37.17
C PHE A 3 14.51 -12.49 -36.68
N PRO A 4 14.41 -11.14 -36.71
CA PRO A 4 15.48 -10.20 -36.33
C PRO A 4 15.42 -9.72 -34.84
N PRO A 5 16.36 -8.85 -34.38
CA PRO A 5 16.57 -8.57 -32.94
C PRO A 5 15.67 -7.46 -32.36
N LEU A 6 15.29 -7.62 -31.09
CA LEU A 6 14.44 -6.67 -30.34
C LEU A 6 15.17 -5.96 -29.19
N ILE A 7 16.51 -5.92 -29.20
CA ILE A 7 17.35 -5.29 -28.16
C ILE A 7 18.27 -4.21 -28.76
N GLN A 8 17.68 -3.27 -29.51
CA GLN A 8 18.39 -2.03 -29.87
C GLN A 8 17.48 -0.78 -29.97
N SER A 9 16.14 -0.93 -29.91
CA SER A 9 15.21 0.21 -30.02
C SER A 9 14.93 0.95 -28.70
N MET A 10 15.09 0.32 -27.53
CA MET A 10 14.75 0.96 -26.24
C MET A 10 15.86 1.87 -25.66
N LYS A 11 17.01 2.01 -26.34
CA LYS A 11 18.11 2.88 -25.89
C LYS A 11 18.13 4.25 -26.55
N GLN A 12 17.19 4.54 -27.44
CA GLN A 12 17.15 5.79 -28.21
C GLN A 12 16.00 6.74 -27.75
N ASP A 13 14.94 6.20 -27.13
CA ASP A 13 13.77 6.97 -26.68
C ASP A 13 13.91 7.62 -25.28
N ILE A 14 15.07 7.48 -24.62
CA ILE A 14 15.36 8.12 -23.31
C ILE A 14 16.21 9.40 -23.47
N GLN A 15 16.55 9.80 -24.71
CA GLN A 15 17.39 10.97 -24.99
C GLN A 15 16.69 12.12 -25.74
N GLU A 16 15.35 12.17 -25.73
CA GLU A 16 14.56 13.27 -26.32
C GLU A 16 13.50 13.90 -25.37
N VAL A 17 13.65 13.76 -24.04
CA VAL A 17 12.74 14.37 -23.04
C VAL A 17 13.46 15.31 -22.04
N ILE A 18 14.47 16.04 -22.52
CA ILE A 18 14.99 17.25 -21.83
C ILE A 18 15.14 18.38 -22.85
N LYS A 19 14.01 18.88 -23.37
CA LYS A 19 13.94 20.18 -24.04
C LYS A 19 13.67 21.24 -22.98
N THR A 20 14.72 21.98 -22.60
CA THR A 20 14.61 23.21 -21.82
C THR A 20 13.77 24.25 -22.59
N PRO A 21 12.67 24.77 -22.03
CA PRO A 21 12.04 25.98 -22.58
C PRO A 21 12.97 27.16 -22.30
N LYS A 22 13.45 27.79 -23.38
CA LYS A 22 14.23 29.03 -23.30
C LYS A 22 13.26 30.18 -23.03
N CYS A 23 13.59 31.07 -22.11
CA CYS A 23 12.71 32.18 -21.72
C CYS A 23 12.38 33.07 -22.93
N GLU A 24 11.10 33.19 -23.26
CA GLU A 24 10.59 34.28 -24.07
C GLU A 24 10.17 35.42 -23.12
N GLU A 25 10.94 36.50 -23.11
CA GLU A 25 10.50 37.76 -22.52
C GLU A 25 9.40 38.36 -23.42
N ASN A 26 8.15 38.39 -22.94
CA ASN A 26 7.16 39.37 -23.38
C ASN A 26 5.96 39.42 -22.42
N THR A 27 5.98 40.39 -21.50
CA THR A 27 4.80 40.78 -20.73
C THR A 27 4.70 42.30 -20.60
N THR A 28 4.74 42.99 -21.74
CA THR A 28 4.53 44.44 -21.82
C THR A 28 3.07 44.78 -21.56
N PHE A 29 2.70 45.00 -20.29
CA PHE A 29 1.33 45.35 -19.92
C PHE A 29 1.04 46.85 -20.18
N SER A 30 0.24 47.10 -21.21
CA SER A 30 -0.70 48.22 -21.37
C SER A 30 -0.44 49.54 -20.63
N SER A 31 0.32 50.44 -21.26
CA SER A 31 0.13 51.89 -21.06
C SER A 31 -0.91 52.42 -22.05
N ALA A 32 -2.19 52.28 -21.69
CA ALA A 32 -3.30 52.81 -22.49
C ALA A 32 -3.52 54.31 -22.23
N SER A 33 -2.66 55.16 -22.79
CA SER A 33 -2.90 56.62 -22.81
C SER A 33 -3.96 56.95 -23.86
N SER A 34 -5.19 57.24 -23.41
CA SER A 34 -6.29 57.66 -24.29
C SER A 34 -6.05 59.05 -24.87
N LEU A 35 -5.72 59.11 -26.17
CA LEU A 35 -5.77 60.32 -26.98
C LEU A 35 -7.07 60.35 -27.79
N CYS A 36 -7.99 61.24 -27.43
CA CYS A 36 -9.08 61.81 -28.25
C CYS A 36 -10.07 62.60 -27.33
N PRO A 37 -10.90 63.52 -27.85
CA PRO A 37 -10.47 64.80 -28.45
C PRO A 37 -11.35 65.97 -27.94
N GLN A 38 -11.42 67.06 -28.72
CA GLN A 38 -12.44 68.13 -28.66
C GLN A 38 -12.31 69.20 -27.56
N SER A 39 -11.55 70.24 -27.88
CA SER A 39 -12.05 71.62 -27.71
C SER A 39 -13.00 71.96 -28.85
N PRO A 40 -14.13 72.64 -28.59
CA PRO A 40 -14.69 73.53 -29.61
C PRO A 40 -15.10 74.92 -29.08
N SER A 41 -15.03 75.89 -30.00
CA SER A 41 -15.81 77.13 -30.06
C SER A 41 -15.67 78.19 -28.96
N ILE A 42 -14.82 79.17 -29.27
CA ILE A 42 -15.13 80.59 -29.03
C ILE A 42 -16.19 81.04 -30.07
N VAL A 43 -16.90 82.15 -29.77
CA VAL A 43 -17.87 82.90 -30.61
C VAL A 43 -19.35 82.48 -30.49
N SER A 44 -20.15 83.36 -29.88
CA SER A 44 -21.42 83.94 -30.40
C SER A 44 -22.24 84.50 -29.21
N HIS A 45 -22.16 85.81 -28.92
CA HIS A 45 -23.13 86.87 -29.31
C HIS A 45 -24.44 86.94 -28.50
N HIS A 46 -24.73 88.14 -27.97
CA HIS A 46 -26.02 88.87 -27.98
C HIS A 46 -27.32 88.19 -27.46
N CYS A 47 -28.29 88.88 -26.85
CA CYS A 47 -28.43 90.24 -26.30
C CYS A 47 -29.78 90.31 -25.55
N THR A 48 -30.21 91.53 -25.19
CA THR A 48 -31.59 91.93 -24.79
C THR A 48 -32.03 91.52 -23.37
N SER A 49 -32.78 92.34 -22.61
CA SER A 49 -33.34 93.69 -22.87
C SER A 49 -33.54 94.45 -21.53
N ARG A 50 -33.28 95.78 -21.44
CA ARG A 50 -34.24 96.92 -21.51
C ARG A 50 -35.15 97.03 -20.24
N ALA A 51 -35.51 98.21 -19.71
CA ALA A 51 -35.55 99.55 -20.28
C ALA A 51 -35.59 100.69 -19.22
N ALA A 52 -35.17 101.90 -19.62
CA ALA A 52 -35.68 103.24 -19.24
C ALA A 52 -35.64 103.68 -17.74
N ALA A 53 -35.66 104.96 -17.36
CA ALA A 53 -35.83 106.21 -18.12
C ALA A 53 -35.18 107.45 -17.43
N SER A 54 -35.01 108.52 -18.20
CA SER A 54 -35.20 109.95 -17.81
C SER A 54 -34.35 110.65 -16.73
N THR A 55 -33.61 111.68 -17.18
CA THR A 55 -33.42 113.00 -16.55
C THR A 55 -34.77 113.72 -16.28
N PRO A 56 -34.90 114.85 -15.53
CA PRO A 56 -33.90 115.90 -15.22
C PRO A 56 -33.97 116.51 -13.78
N LEU A 57 -33.38 117.71 -13.62
CA LEU A 57 -33.65 118.79 -12.63
C LEU A 57 -32.88 118.86 -11.29
N CYS A 58 -32.08 119.93 -11.17
CA CYS A 58 -31.72 120.66 -9.93
C CYS A 58 -32.83 121.68 -9.57
N PRO A 59 -32.73 122.51 -8.50
CA PRO A 59 -31.92 122.45 -7.25
C PRO A 59 -32.93 122.36 -6.04
N PRO A 60 -33.10 123.25 -5.02
CA PRO A 60 -32.23 124.25 -4.36
C PRO A 60 -32.34 124.39 -2.80
N GLN A 61 -31.43 125.21 -2.22
CA GLN A 61 -31.59 126.02 -0.97
C GLN A 61 -31.61 125.30 0.41
N LYS A 62 -30.69 125.60 1.35
CA LYS A 62 -30.42 126.80 2.22
C LYS A 62 -31.11 126.73 3.60
N ILE A 63 -30.30 126.67 4.67
CA ILE A 63 -30.42 127.44 5.93
C ILE A 63 -28.96 127.69 6.37
N LEU A 64 -28.34 128.85 6.61
CA LEU A 64 -28.69 130.28 6.85
C LEU A 64 -28.42 130.71 8.31
N ASN A 65 -27.84 131.91 8.45
CA ASN A 65 -27.53 132.73 9.64
C ASN A 65 -26.19 132.44 10.35
N GLY A 66 -25.48 133.46 10.86
CA GLY A 66 -25.88 134.87 11.03
C GLY A 66 -24.93 135.91 10.42
N SER A 67 -25.52 137.03 9.97
CA SER A 67 -24.85 138.32 9.75
C SER A 67 -25.63 139.38 10.52
N LEU A 68 -24.95 140.14 11.37
CA LEU A 68 -25.38 141.38 12.06
C LEU A 68 -24.06 142.13 12.33
N SER A 69 -23.73 143.23 11.64
CA SER A 69 -24.34 144.58 11.68
C SER A 69 -24.10 145.32 13.00
N CYS A 70 -23.43 146.47 12.90
CA CYS A 70 -22.99 147.36 14.01
C CYS A 70 -24.16 147.91 14.85
N PRO A 71 -23.91 148.43 16.07
CA PRO A 71 -23.68 149.89 16.17
C PRO A 71 -22.77 150.42 17.32
N THR A 72 -22.04 151.49 16.99
CA THR A 72 -21.95 152.79 17.70
C THR A 72 -21.82 152.88 19.23
N HIS A 73 -20.62 153.27 19.68
CA HIS A 73 -20.33 154.34 20.67
C HIS A 73 -19.06 155.02 20.15
N ARG A 74 -18.95 156.32 19.82
CA ARG A 74 -19.58 157.57 20.27
C ARG A 74 -19.36 157.89 21.76
N THR A 75 -18.09 158.12 22.11
CA THR A 75 -17.73 159.06 23.17
C THR A 75 -17.26 160.36 22.50
N ALA A 76 -18.09 161.39 22.55
CA ALA A 76 -17.76 162.73 22.07
C ALA A 76 -17.72 163.69 23.25
N SER A 77 -16.54 164.19 23.60
CA SER A 77 -16.31 165.32 24.51
C SER A 77 -14.84 165.75 24.38
N ASN A 78 -14.47 167.00 24.13
CA ASN A 78 -15.25 168.20 23.82
C ASN A 78 -14.54 169.02 22.73
N ILE A 79 -15.33 169.70 21.90
CA ILE A 79 -14.86 170.75 21.00
C ILE A 79 -14.74 172.06 21.83
N PRO A 80 -13.64 172.81 21.67
CA PRO A 80 -13.74 174.22 21.23
C PRO A 80 -13.03 174.33 19.87
N SER A 81 -13.64 174.73 18.75
CA SER A 81 -14.48 175.92 18.50
C SER A 81 -13.84 177.20 19.00
N CYS A 82 -12.73 177.57 18.38
CA CYS A 82 -12.22 178.94 18.34
C CYS A 82 -11.78 179.32 16.91
N LEU A 83 -12.69 179.91 16.15
CA LEU A 83 -12.39 181.04 15.28
C LEU A 83 -13.18 182.25 15.80
N PRO A 84 -12.74 183.49 15.61
CA PRO A 84 -11.50 183.92 14.97
C PRO A 84 -10.57 184.66 15.95
N LEU A 85 -9.27 184.43 15.80
CA LEU A 85 -8.34 185.54 15.97
C LEU A 85 -7.36 185.48 14.81
N ILE A 86 -6.99 186.67 14.31
CA ILE A 86 -5.90 186.82 13.36
C ILE A 86 -4.65 186.37 14.12
N SER A 87 -4.27 185.10 13.95
CA SER A 87 -2.94 184.65 14.36
C SER A 87 -1.98 185.34 13.41
N THR A 88 -1.49 186.48 13.88
CA THR A 88 -0.21 187.07 13.52
C THR A 88 0.75 186.00 13.05
N ASP A 89 1.52 186.34 12.02
CA ASP A 89 2.60 185.51 11.50
C ASP A 89 3.63 185.19 12.60
N THR A 90 3.35 184.14 13.36
CA THR A 90 4.31 183.40 14.16
C THR A 90 4.69 182.14 13.39
N ARG A 91 5.07 182.31 12.10
CA ARG A 91 6.33 181.73 11.68
C ARG A 91 7.39 182.15 12.68
N ASN A 92 7.54 181.37 13.74
CA ASN A 92 8.88 181.08 14.20
C ASN A 92 9.51 180.16 13.15
N VAL A 93 9.75 180.72 11.95
CA VAL A 93 11.02 180.51 11.28
C VAL A 93 12.02 181.13 12.23
N SER A 94 12.34 180.37 13.27
CA SER A 94 13.63 180.45 13.95
C SER A 94 14.63 180.02 12.89
N CYS A 95 14.91 180.95 11.97
CA CYS A 95 16.08 180.90 11.13
C CYS A 95 17.23 180.66 12.08
N GLN A 96 17.94 179.54 11.90
CA GLN A 96 19.01 179.18 12.82
C GLN A 96 20.02 180.33 12.80
N THR A 97 20.06 181.06 13.93
CA THR A 97 21.21 181.89 14.24
C THR A 97 22.43 180.98 14.27
N VAL A 98 23.61 181.50 13.95
CA VAL A 98 24.87 180.72 13.90
C VAL A 98 25.11 179.93 15.20
N VAL A 99 24.56 180.39 16.34
CA VAL A 99 24.60 179.68 17.63
C VAL A 99 23.60 178.51 17.68
N SER A 100 22.37 178.69 17.19
CA SER A 100 21.34 177.62 17.14
C SER A 100 21.50 176.62 15.98
N SER A 101 22.39 176.87 15.02
CA SER A 101 22.85 175.86 14.05
C SER A 101 23.89 174.89 14.62
N LEU A 102 24.49 175.21 15.77
CA LEU A 102 25.51 174.38 16.42
C LEU A 102 24.92 173.33 17.39
N VAL A 103 23.61 173.36 17.62
CA VAL A 103 22.90 172.41 18.50
C VAL A 103 21.76 171.76 17.70
N PRO A 104 21.78 170.42 17.50
CA PRO A 104 20.65 169.71 16.89
C PRO A 104 19.36 169.92 17.69
N CYS A 105 18.24 170.11 17.00
CA CYS A 105 16.93 170.14 17.67
C CYS A 105 16.54 168.74 18.17
N ASP A 106 15.60 168.69 19.13
CA ASP A 106 15.17 167.44 19.76
C ASP A 106 14.66 166.40 18.75
N ALA A 107 14.01 166.84 17.68
CA ALA A 107 13.59 165.97 16.58
C ALA A 107 14.78 165.29 15.86
N CYS A 108 15.89 166.00 15.65
CA CYS A 108 17.11 165.40 15.10
C CYS A 108 17.75 164.43 16.09
N ALA A 109 17.77 164.75 17.39
CA ALA A 109 18.28 163.84 18.42
C ALA A 109 17.45 162.54 18.50
N GLN A 110 16.11 162.65 18.46
CA GLN A 110 15.20 161.51 18.47
C GLN A 110 15.34 160.63 17.22
N VAL A 111 15.48 161.24 16.04
CA VAL A 111 15.76 160.51 14.78
C VAL A 111 17.10 159.78 14.87
N GLN A 112 18.15 160.39 15.45
CA GLN A 112 19.45 159.73 15.62
C GLN A 112 19.41 158.58 16.64
N SER A 113 18.64 158.70 17.74
CA SER A 113 18.42 157.59 18.69
C SER A 113 17.75 156.40 18.01
N SER A 114 16.63 156.65 17.32
CA SER A 114 15.89 155.61 16.59
C SER A 114 16.73 154.96 15.48
N LEU A 115 17.63 155.73 14.85
CA LEU A 115 18.55 155.21 13.83
C LEU A 115 19.61 154.26 14.42
N ARG A 116 20.08 154.53 15.65
CA ARG A 116 20.97 153.62 16.41
C ARG A 116 20.23 152.35 16.80
N GLU A 117 19.10 152.49 17.50
CA GLU A 117 18.25 151.39 17.96
C GLU A 117 17.84 150.43 16.82
N THR A 118 17.44 150.99 15.66
CA THR A 118 17.10 150.19 14.46
C THR A 118 18.31 149.67 13.69
N GLY A 119 19.51 150.20 13.98
CA GLY A 119 20.77 149.68 13.48
C GLY A 119 21.27 148.49 14.29
N ASP A 120 21.27 148.62 15.62
CA ASP A 120 21.63 147.56 16.57
C ASP A 120 20.74 146.32 16.38
N ALA A 121 19.41 146.52 16.33
CA ALA A 121 18.47 145.43 16.07
C ALA A 121 18.70 144.74 14.71
N LEU A 122 19.19 145.47 13.69
CA LEU A 122 19.51 144.90 12.38
C LEU A 122 20.85 144.16 12.37
N VAL A 123 21.82 144.63 13.16
CA VAL A 123 23.06 143.90 13.45
C VAL A 123 22.75 142.58 14.13
N GLU A 124 21.97 142.60 15.21
CA GLU A 124 21.58 141.41 15.97
C GLU A 124 20.84 140.40 15.09
N LEU A 125 19.89 140.86 14.28
CA LEU A 125 19.19 140.03 13.29
C LEU A 125 20.14 139.44 12.23
N CYS A 126 21.10 140.22 11.73
CA CYS A 126 22.12 139.66 10.85
C CYS A 126 22.92 138.56 11.56
N GLN A 127 23.35 138.79 12.80
CA GLN A 127 24.13 137.83 13.57
C GLN A 127 23.35 136.55 13.91
N SER A 128 22.06 136.64 14.27
CA SER A 128 21.22 135.47 14.59
C SER A 128 21.03 134.55 13.39
N GLU A 129 20.88 135.12 12.20
CA GLU A 129 20.76 134.37 10.93
C GLU A 129 22.12 134.03 10.29
N GLY A 130 23.24 134.30 10.97
CA GLY A 130 24.59 134.02 10.46
C GLY A 130 25.04 134.88 9.27
N LEU A 131 24.39 136.02 9.04
CA LEU A 131 24.65 136.96 7.96
C LEU A 131 25.68 138.03 8.38
N PRO A 132 26.60 138.43 7.48
CA PRO A 132 27.54 139.50 7.76
C PRO A 132 26.87 140.88 7.66
N SER A 133 26.88 141.65 8.76
CA SER A 133 26.45 143.04 8.78
C SER A 133 27.54 143.99 8.27
N SER A 134 27.19 144.87 7.33
CA SER A 134 27.96 146.06 7.01
C SER A 134 27.87 147.12 8.11
N LEU A 135 26.67 147.29 8.70
CA LEU A 135 26.37 148.34 9.66
C LEU A 135 27.15 148.19 10.97
N GLN A 136 27.43 146.96 11.42
CA GLN A 136 28.26 146.68 12.61
C GLN A 136 29.60 147.43 12.61
N ARG A 137 30.24 147.58 11.44
CA ARG A 137 31.54 148.28 11.33
C ARG A 137 31.38 149.80 11.40
N LEU A 138 30.23 150.33 10.98
CA LEU A 138 29.92 151.74 11.09
C LEU A 138 29.54 152.11 12.53
N LEU A 139 28.76 151.26 13.20
CA LEU A 139 28.40 151.37 14.61
C LEU A 139 29.64 151.55 15.50
N VAL A 140 30.58 150.61 15.45
CA VAL A 140 31.84 150.67 16.20
C VAL A 140 32.62 151.97 15.88
N ALA A 141 32.76 152.32 14.59
CA ALA A 141 33.49 153.52 14.19
C ALA A 141 32.80 154.83 14.65
N VAL A 142 31.47 154.85 14.72
CA VAL A 142 30.67 156.01 15.15
C VAL A 142 30.75 156.20 16.67
N ASP A 143 30.72 155.12 17.44
CA ASP A 143 30.85 155.19 18.91
C ASP A 143 32.28 155.55 19.32
N ASP A 144 33.30 155.05 18.61
CA ASP A 144 34.72 155.38 18.86
C ASP A 144 35.09 156.83 18.51
N THR A 145 34.35 157.50 17.61
CA THR A 145 34.72 158.84 17.08
C THR A 145 33.88 160.01 17.61
N LEU A 146 32.75 159.75 18.26
CA LEU A 146 31.79 160.78 18.66
C LEU A 146 31.52 160.76 20.17
N GLU A 147 32.46 161.27 20.95
CA GLU A 147 32.38 161.44 22.42
C GLU A 147 31.12 162.20 22.92
N GLN A 148 30.38 162.86 22.02
CA GLN A 148 29.15 163.61 22.32
C GLN A 148 27.87 162.98 21.74
N GLY A 149 27.96 161.79 21.11
CA GLY A 149 26.79 161.01 20.66
C GLY A 149 25.99 161.58 19.48
N ARG A 150 26.52 162.56 18.73
CA ARG A 150 25.80 163.27 17.65
C ARG A 150 26.33 162.88 16.27
N LEU A 151 25.47 162.32 15.42
CA LEU A 151 25.80 162.01 14.03
C LEU A 151 25.84 163.28 13.17
N THR A 152 26.80 163.37 12.25
CA THR A 152 26.78 164.35 11.17
C THR A 152 25.79 163.93 10.06
N ALA A 153 25.45 164.85 9.16
CA ALA A 153 24.64 164.52 7.98
C ALA A 153 25.30 163.47 7.06
N GLY A 154 26.64 163.38 7.07
CA GLY A 154 27.38 162.34 6.37
C GLY A 154 27.17 160.97 7.00
N ASP A 155 27.30 160.87 8.31
CA ASP A 155 27.15 159.61 9.06
C ASP A 155 25.72 159.06 8.94
N VAL A 156 24.69 159.92 9.06
CA VAL A 156 23.29 159.54 8.86
C VAL A 156 23.05 159.00 7.44
N SER A 157 23.68 159.60 6.43
CA SER A 157 23.59 159.13 5.04
C SER A 157 24.27 157.78 4.84
N GLN A 158 25.49 157.61 5.37
CA GLN A 158 26.24 156.36 5.32
C GLN A 158 25.52 155.23 6.09
N TRP A 159 24.93 155.54 7.25
CA TRP A 159 24.11 154.62 8.02
C TRP A 159 22.91 154.15 7.23
N SER A 160 22.17 155.07 6.59
CA SER A 160 21.04 154.70 5.72
C SER A 160 21.46 153.82 4.54
N ILE A 161 22.69 153.97 4.02
CA ILE A 161 23.25 153.12 2.97
C ILE A 161 23.56 151.72 3.50
N GLU A 162 24.28 151.58 4.62
CA GLU A 162 24.65 150.26 5.16
C GLU A 162 23.45 149.53 5.77
N GLN A 163 22.55 150.23 6.46
CA GLN A 163 21.28 149.67 6.95
C GLN A 163 20.42 149.14 5.80
N ARG A 164 20.35 149.86 4.67
CA ARG A 164 19.67 149.38 3.45
C ARG A 164 20.34 148.14 2.85
N ARG A 165 21.68 148.07 2.87
CA ARG A 165 22.41 146.89 2.37
C ARG A 165 22.12 145.66 3.23
N ASP A 166 22.15 145.80 4.54
CA ASP A 166 21.90 144.69 5.47
C ASP A 166 20.43 144.24 5.43
N MET A 167 19.48 145.18 5.36
CA MET A 167 18.07 144.85 5.05
C MET A 167 17.92 144.12 3.71
N GLY A 168 18.74 144.47 2.71
CA GLY A 168 18.81 143.75 1.42
C GLY A 168 19.35 142.33 1.54
N ARG A 169 20.37 142.09 2.38
CA ARG A 169 20.91 140.75 2.69
C ARG A 169 19.84 139.89 3.37
N VAL A 170 19.20 140.43 4.42
CA VAL A 170 18.11 139.76 5.15
C VAL A 170 16.95 139.45 4.20
N GLY A 171 16.53 140.42 3.37
CA GLY A 171 15.46 140.21 2.39
C GLY A 171 15.78 139.11 1.37
N LYS A 172 17.04 139.03 0.90
CA LYS A 172 17.50 137.94 0.02
C LYS A 172 17.51 136.59 0.74
N HIS A 173 18.05 136.53 1.96
CA HIS A 173 18.08 135.31 2.77
C HIS A 173 16.67 134.76 3.05
N LEU A 174 15.74 135.64 3.47
CA LEU A 174 14.34 135.28 3.68
C LEU A 174 13.67 134.75 2.40
N LEU A 175 14.02 135.29 1.24
CA LEU A 175 13.52 134.79 -0.05
C LEU A 175 14.10 133.40 -0.39
N GLU A 176 15.39 133.18 -0.15
CA GLU A 176 16.07 131.89 -0.37
C GLU A 176 15.52 130.80 0.58
N VAL A 177 15.38 131.10 1.87
CA VAL A 177 14.73 130.21 2.86
C VAL A 177 13.28 129.92 2.45
N ARG A 178 12.49 130.94 2.09
CA ARG A 178 11.10 130.74 1.66
C ARG A 178 11.00 129.91 0.37
N SER A 179 11.94 130.06 -0.56
CA SER A 179 11.98 129.29 -1.80
C SER A 179 12.34 127.82 -1.61
N THR A 180 13.13 127.49 -0.59
CA THR A 180 13.56 126.10 -0.27
C THR A 180 12.56 125.34 0.61
N VAL A 181 11.79 126.04 1.47
CA VAL A 181 10.78 125.42 2.35
C VAL A 181 9.71 124.62 1.59
N GLN A 182 9.20 125.10 0.45
CA GLN A 182 8.15 124.37 -0.27
C GLN A 182 8.66 123.10 -0.97
N PRO A 183 9.80 123.08 -1.68
CA PRO A 183 10.46 121.86 -2.14
C PRO A 183 10.71 120.84 -1.02
N LEU A 184 11.22 121.29 0.14
CA LEU A 184 11.47 120.40 1.29
C LEU A 184 10.18 119.80 1.85
N ARG A 185 9.10 120.58 1.98
CA ARG A 185 7.77 120.06 2.35
C ARG A 185 7.23 119.04 1.36
N ASN A 186 7.38 119.30 0.05
CA ASN A 186 6.95 118.37 -0.99
C ASN A 186 7.75 117.06 -0.95
N SER A 187 9.07 117.14 -0.73
CA SER A 187 9.97 115.99 -0.60
C SER A 187 9.66 115.17 0.66
N LEU A 188 9.43 115.82 1.81
CA LEU A 188 9.01 115.16 3.04
C LEU A 188 7.69 114.41 2.85
N LEU A 189 6.66 115.06 2.29
CA LEU A 189 5.37 114.43 2.00
C LEU A 189 5.47 113.27 0.99
N ALA A 190 6.46 113.28 0.09
CA ALA A 190 6.74 112.16 -0.81
C ALA A 190 7.37 110.99 -0.05
N ALA A 191 8.44 111.24 0.72
CA ALA A 191 9.11 110.22 1.53
C ALA A 191 8.19 109.61 2.60
N GLU A 192 7.26 110.38 3.16
CA GLU A 192 6.23 109.87 4.06
C GLU A 192 5.26 108.91 3.34
N ARG A 193 4.82 109.25 2.12
CA ARG A 193 3.98 108.34 1.31
C ARG A 193 4.71 107.05 0.96
N GLU A 194 5.97 107.14 0.54
CA GLU A 194 6.82 105.97 0.26
C GLU A 194 6.99 105.11 1.51
N ARG A 195 7.24 105.71 2.68
CA ARG A 195 7.32 105.00 3.97
C ARG A 195 6.03 104.26 4.32
N GLU A 196 4.87 104.89 4.12
CA GLU A 196 3.58 104.22 4.36
C GLU A 196 3.32 103.11 3.33
N GLU A 197 3.75 103.27 2.08
CA GLU A 197 3.65 102.22 1.07
C GLU A 197 4.55 101.02 1.42
N PHE A 198 5.82 101.24 1.76
CA PHE A 198 6.72 100.17 2.21
C PHE A 198 6.21 99.50 3.48
N ARG A 199 5.61 100.24 4.42
CA ARG A 199 4.97 99.66 5.60
C ARG A 199 3.78 98.76 5.22
N ALA A 200 2.96 99.19 4.26
CA ALA A 200 1.85 98.38 3.75
C ALA A 200 2.32 97.15 2.95
N GLN A 201 3.38 97.27 2.15
CA GLN A 201 4.03 96.15 1.45
C GLN A 201 4.59 95.13 2.45
N LEU A 202 5.35 95.59 3.46
CA LEU A 202 5.89 94.75 4.54
C LEU A 202 4.78 94.04 5.31
N GLY A 203 3.68 94.73 5.64
CA GLY A 203 2.52 94.12 6.30
C GLY A 203 1.87 93.02 5.45
N ARG A 204 1.69 93.23 4.13
CA ARG A 204 1.19 92.20 3.22
C ARG A 204 2.12 90.98 3.16
N ALA A 205 3.42 91.21 2.97
CA ALA A 205 4.43 90.13 2.91
C ALA A 205 4.52 89.34 4.23
N GLN A 206 4.40 90.00 5.39
CA GLN A 206 4.36 89.32 6.69
C GLN A 206 3.12 88.43 6.84
N GLU A 207 1.95 88.89 6.41
CA GLU A 207 0.72 88.09 6.46
C GLU A 207 0.70 86.96 5.43
N GLU A 208 1.30 87.14 4.25
CA GLU A 208 1.51 86.08 3.26
C GLU A 208 2.44 84.99 3.82
N LEU A 209 3.61 85.36 4.34
CA LEU A 209 4.55 84.45 4.99
C LEU A 209 3.93 83.71 6.20
N LYS A 210 3.04 84.34 6.98
CA LYS A 210 2.28 83.67 8.04
C LYS A 210 1.34 82.61 7.47
N ARG A 211 0.62 82.90 6.39
CA ARG A 211 -0.28 81.94 5.72
C ARG A 211 0.50 80.78 5.12
N GLU A 212 1.59 81.04 4.41
CA GLU A 212 2.47 80.00 3.87
C GLU A 212 3.04 79.09 4.96
N ARG A 213 3.50 79.66 6.09
CA ARG A 213 3.98 78.84 7.23
C ARG A 213 2.86 77.98 7.81
N ALA A 214 1.65 78.50 7.92
CA ALA A 214 0.50 77.74 8.41
C ALA A 214 0.09 76.61 7.44
N THR A 215 0.05 76.87 6.13
CA THR A 215 -0.26 75.83 5.12
C THR A 215 0.85 74.78 5.06
N HIS A 216 2.13 75.18 5.05
CA HIS A 216 3.25 74.24 5.12
C HIS A 216 3.23 73.39 6.39
N GLN A 217 2.90 73.96 7.55
CA GLN A 217 2.80 73.19 8.80
C GLN A 217 1.60 72.22 8.79
N ALA A 218 0.47 72.61 8.20
CA ALA A 218 -0.67 71.72 8.02
C ALA A 218 -0.35 70.57 7.05
N SER A 219 0.24 70.86 5.88
CA SER A 219 0.69 69.86 4.92
C SER A 219 1.74 68.91 5.50
N LYS A 220 2.69 69.43 6.30
CA LYS A 220 3.68 68.60 7.00
C LYS A 220 2.99 67.59 7.93
N LYS A 221 2.09 68.06 8.81
CA LYS A 221 1.34 67.17 9.73
C LYS A 221 0.51 66.13 8.97
N GLN A 222 -0.11 66.51 7.86
CA GLN A 222 -0.89 65.60 7.01
C GLN A 222 0.00 64.53 6.36
N LEU A 223 1.21 64.88 5.90
CA LEU A 223 2.18 63.93 5.36
C LEU A 223 2.75 63.00 6.43
N GLU A 224 3.04 63.52 7.63
CA GLU A 224 3.46 62.74 8.80
C GLU A 224 2.39 61.72 9.21
N GLN A 225 1.11 62.13 9.26
CA GLN A 225 -0.01 61.23 9.54
C GLN A 225 -0.14 60.15 8.45
N ARG A 226 -0.12 60.52 7.17
CA ARG A 226 -0.20 59.55 6.06
C ARG A 226 0.96 58.57 6.05
N LEU A 227 2.17 59.03 6.39
CA LEU A 227 3.33 58.16 6.52
C LEU A 227 3.13 57.14 7.65
N GLN A 228 2.60 57.57 8.80
CA GLN A 228 2.30 56.68 9.92
C GLN A 228 1.18 55.67 9.57
N GLU A 229 0.12 56.10 8.89
CA GLU A 229 -0.97 55.23 8.41
C GLU A 229 -0.45 54.15 7.45
N VAL A 230 0.40 54.55 6.48
CA VAL A 230 1.05 53.62 5.54
C VAL A 230 2.02 52.68 6.25
N GLN A 231 2.79 53.18 7.23
CA GLN A 231 3.71 52.35 8.02
C GLN A 231 2.95 51.29 8.83
N VAL A 232 1.90 51.66 9.56
CA VAL A 232 1.09 50.71 10.35
C VAL A 232 0.41 49.69 9.44
N SER A 233 -0.16 50.13 8.31
CA SER A 233 -0.74 49.23 7.30
C SER A 233 0.29 48.25 6.74
N ARG A 234 1.50 48.73 6.41
CA ARG A 234 2.62 47.89 5.98
C ARG A 234 2.98 46.86 7.06
N GLU A 235 3.22 47.27 8.29
CA GLU A 235 3.58 46.38 9.41
C GLU A 235 2.50 45.32 9.67
N GLU A 236 1.22 45.66 9.49
CA GLU A 236 0.12 44.70 9.57
C GLU A 236 0.08 43.71 8.40
N THR A 237 0.34 44.16 7.16
CA THR A 237 0.49 43.24 6.01
C THR A 237 1.72 42.35 6.12
N GLU A 238 2.83 42.87 6.65
CA GLU A 238 4.07 42.11 6.86
C GLU A 238 3.85 41.01 7.90
N ARG A 239 3.13 41.31 9.00
CA ARG A 239 2.71 40.30 9.99
C ARG A 239 1.79 39.24 9.41
N ARG A 240 0.75 39.62 8.66
CA ARG A 240 -0.14 38.66 7.97
C ARG A 240 0.63 37.71 7.06
N LEU A 241 1.55 38.23 6.25
CA LEU A 241 2.40 37.41 5.36
C LEU A 241 3.37 36.50 6.13
N GLN A 242 3.85 36.91 7.31
CA GLN A 242 4.64 36.06 8.20
C GLN A 242 3.78 34.92 8.77
N ASP A 243 2.58 35.21 9.27
CA ASP A 243 1.64 34.22 9.81
C ASP A 243 1.26 33.17 8.74
N GLU A 244 0.90 33.62 7.53
CA GLU A 244 0.63 32.77 6.35
C GLU A 244 1.85 31.91 5.96
N HIS A 245 3.05 32.50 5.96
CA HIS A 245 4.28 31.77 5.63
C HIS A 245 4.60 30.70 6.69
N GLU A 246 4.36 30.96 7.97
CA GLU A 246 4.52 29.96 9.03
C GLU A 246 3.46 28.85 8.95
N GLU A 247 2.21 29.19 8.59
CA GLU A 247 1.17 28.19 8.36
C GLU A 247 1.50 27.27 7.18
N LEU A 248 1.91 27.84 6.05
CA LEU A 248 2.40 27.07 4.90
C LEU A 248 3.61 26.20 5.27
N ARG A 249 4.56 26.71 6.07
CA ARG A 249 5.70 25.94 6.57
C ARG A 249 5.26 24.75 7.42
N ARG A 250 4.32 24.94 8.36
CA ARG A 250 3.73 23.85 9.17
C ARG A 250 3.02 22.82 8.28
N GLY A 251 2.28 23.28 7.27
CA GLY A 251 1.61 22.44 6.28
C GLY A 251 2.60 21.56 5.50
N THR A 252 3.67 22.15 4.98
CA THR A 252 4.73 21.43 4.25
C THR A 252 5.35 20.33 5.10
N VAL A 253 5.76 20.61 6.34
CA VAL A 253 6.37 19.61 7.23
C VAL A 253 5.40 18.45 7.53
N SER A 254 4.12 18.76 7.79
CA SER A 254 3.07 17.74 8.01
C SER A 254 2.85 16.84 6.78
N LEU A 255 2.90 17.42 5.57
CA LEU A 255 2.81 16.68 4.32
C LEU A 255 4.07 15.83 4.07
N GLU A 256 5.27 16.33 4.37
CA GLU A 256 6.53 15.59 4.26
C GLU A 256 6.59 14.40 5.22
N GLU A 257 6.15 14.57 6.47
CA GLU A 257 5.98 13.45 7.42
C GLU A 257 4.99 12.40 6.90
N SER A 258 3.83 12.85 6.39
CA SER A 258 2.79 11.96 5.88
C SER A 258 3.26 11.20 4.64
N ASN A 259 3.99 11.87 3.75
CA ASN A 259 4.63 11.27 2.58
C ASN A 259 5.69 10.23 2.98
N SER A 260 6.47 10.52 4.02
CA SER A 260 7.49 9.60 4.57
C SER A 260 6.84 8.35 5.20
N LYS A 261 5.75 8.53 5.96
CA LYS A 261 4.93 7.43 6.52
C LYS A 261 4.35 6.55 5.41
N LEU A 262 3.80 7.16 4.35
CA LEU A 262 3.28 6.42 3.18
C LEU A 262 4.38 5.67 2.41
N LYS A 263 5.55 6.28 2.20
CA LYS A 263 6.71 5.61 1.58
C LYS A 263 7.15 4.37 2.36
N ALA A 264 7.22 4.46 3.70
CA ALA A 264 7.55 3.33 4.57
C ALA A 264 6.44 2.24 4.54
N GLY A 265 5.17 2.63 4.46
CA GLY A 265 4.06 1.70 4.26
C GLY A 265 4.17 0.96 2.91
N ILE A 266 4.54 1.66 1.84
CA ILE A 266 4.75 1.09 0.50
C ILE A 266 5.94 0.12 0.48
N SER A 267 7.06 0.44 1.15
CA SER A 267 8.19 -0.51 1.22
C SER A 267 7.82 -1.78 1.99
N LEU A 268 7.13 -1.64 3.13
CA LEU A 268 6.65 -2.79 3.91
C LEU A 268 5.65 -3.65 3.12
N GLN A 269 4.76 -3.04 2.33
CA GLN A 269 3.85 -3.78 1.44
C GLN A 269 4.60 -4.50 0.31
N LYS A 270 5.64 -3.89 -0.28
CA LYS A 270 6.48 -4.55 -1.28
C LYS A 270 7.23 -5.75 -0.71
N GLU A 271 7.80 -5.63 0.49
CA GLU A 271 8.45 -6.74 1.19
C GLU A 271 7.46 -7.88 1.49
N ARG A 272 6.23 -7.55 1.90
CA ARG A 272 5.18 -8.55 2.12
C ARG A 272 4.74 -9.23 0.83
N LEU A 273 4.58 -8.49 -0.26
CA LEU A 273 4.25 -9.07 -1.57
C LEU A 273 5.36 -10.02 -2.04
N HIS A 274 6.63 -9.60 -1.93
CA HIS A 274 7.76 -10.43 -2.32
C HIS A 274 7.83 -11.75 -1.53
N LYS A 275 7.56 -11.72 -0.22
CA LYS A 275 7.45 -12.95 0.60
C LYS A 275 6.33 -13.87 0.11
N LEU A 276 5.15 -13.34 -0.17
CA LEU A 276 4.02 -14.10 -0.70
C LEU A 276 4.30 -14.67 -2.11
N GLU A 277 5.10 -13.97 -2.92
CA GLU A 277 5.57 -14.47 -4.23
C GLU A 277 6.53 -15.65 -4.06
N CYS A 278 7.46 -15.59 -3.10
CA CYS A 278 8.33 -16.72 -2.75
C CYS A 278 7.53 -17.91 -2.22
N GLU A 279 6.63 -17.70 -1.26
CA GLU A 279 5.76 -18.75 -0.70
C GLU A 279 4.89 -19.40 -1.80
N ARG A 280 4.37 -18.62 -2.75
CA ARG A 280 3.66 -19.13 -3.94
C ARG A 280 4.57 -20.04 -4.77
N ASP A 281 5.81 -19.64 -5.02
CA ASP A 281 6.73 -20.40 -5.88
C ASP A 281 7.25 -21.67 -5.22
N GLU A 282 7.39 -21.67 -3.89
CA GLU A 282 7.68 -22.86 -3.08
C GLU A 282 6.50 -23.84 -3.13
N LEU A 283 5.27 -23.38 -2.82
CA LEU A 283 4.06 -24.21 -2.91
C LEU A 283 3.82 -24.74 -4.34
N HIS A 284 4.13 -23.95 -5.37
CA HIS A 284 4.01 -24.39 -6.77
C HIS A 284 5.05 -25.45 -7.15
N GLN A 285 6.23 -25.47 -6.52
CA GLN A 285 7.21 -26.54 -6.65
C GLN A 285 6.78 -27.80 -5.89
N GLU A 286 6.26 -27.64 -4.67
CA GLU A 286 5.73 -28.75 -3.86
C GLU A 286 4.56 -29.46 -4.57
N VAL A 287 3.61 -28.72 -5.15
CA VAL A 287 2.51 -29.29 -5.94
C VAL A 287 3.03 -30.08 -7.15
N LYS A 288 4.09 -29.63 -7.81
CA LYS A 288 4.72 -30.39 -8.91
C LYS A 288 5.41 -31.66 -8.42
N ALA A 289 6.09 -31.60 -7.28
CA ALA A 289 6.71 -32.78 -6.67
C ALA A 289 5.65 -33.82 -6.27
N MET A 290 4.59 -33.39 -5.58
CA MET A 290 3.42 -34.20 -5.24
C MET A 290 2.77 -34.84 -6.47
N GLN A 291 2.67 -34.13 -7.59
CA GLN A 291 2.11 -34.68 -8.83
C GLN A 291 3.01 -35.79 -9.42
N VAL A 292 4.33 -35.65 -9.35
CA VAL A 292 5.27 -36.71 -9.77
C VAL A 292 5.23 -37.91 -8.82
N GLU A 293 5.09 -37.70 -7.52
CA GLU A 293 4.89 -38.79 -6.55
C GLU A 293 3.56 -39.52 -6.76
N GLU A 294 2.48 -38.80 -7.07
CA GLU A 294 1.17 -39.38 -7.40
C GLU A 294 1.26 -40.25 -8.66
N GLU A 295 1.92 -39.79 -9.72
CA GLU A 295 2.19 -40.62 -10.90
C GLU A 295 3.05 -41.86 -10.59
N ALA A 296 4.00 -41.75 -9.68
CA ALA A 296 4.82 -42.89 -9.22
C ALA A 296 3.98 -43.88 -8.40
N ARG A 297 3.07 -43.38 -7.55
CA ARG A 297 2.11 -44.16 -6.79
C ARG A 297 1.17 -44.93 -7.71
N SER A 298 0.58 -44.29 -8.72
CA SER A 298 -0.29 -44.97 -9.70
C SER A 298 0.44 -46.12 -10.41
N LYS A 299 1.71 -45.92 -10.80
CA LYS A 299 2.55 -46.97 -11.43
C LYS A 299 2.91 -48.10 -10.47
N LEU A 300 2.97 -47.86 -9.16
CA LEU A 300 3.15 -48.90 -8.15
C LEU A 300 1.85 -49.66 -7.88
N GLU A 301 0.72 -48.96 -7.86
CA GLU A 301 -0.61 -49.55 -7.68
C GLU A 301 -0.97 -50.48 -8.85
N GLU A 302 -0.73 -50.08 -10.10
CA GLU A 302 -0.87 -50.93 -11.29
C GLU A 302 -0.02 -52.21 -11.16
N LYS A 303 1.25 -52.10 -10.75
CA LYS A 303 2.12 -53.26 -10.52
C LYS A 303 1.60 -54.17 -9.41
N THR A 304 1.05 -53.61 -8.33
CA THR A 304 0.47 -54.38 -7.23
C THR A 304 -0.75 -55.16 -7.72
N GLN A 305 -1.67 -54.54 -8.46
CA GLN A 305 -2.84 -55.21 -9.05
C GLN A 305 -2.43 -56.35 -10.01
N VAL A 306 -1.39 -56.14 -10.83
CA VAL A 306 -0.82 -57.19 -11.70
C VAL A 306 -0.25 -58.36 -10.89
N LEU A 307 0.50 -58.09 -9.82
CA LEU A 307 1.05 -59.11 -8.94
C LEU A 307 -0.05 -59.88 -8.17
N GLU A 308 -1.09 -59.20 -7.69
CA GLU A 308 -2.25 -59.81 -7.05
C GLU A 308 -3.01 -60.75 -8.00
N ALA A 309 -3.20 -60.35 -9.26
CA ALA A 309 -3.81 -61.18 -10.29
C ALA A 309 -2.94 -62.41 -10.64
N GLN A 310 -1.62 -62.26 -10.70
CA GLN A 310 -0.68 -63.37 -10.89
C GLN A 310 -0.69 -64.33 -9.69
N LEU A 311 -0.71 -63.81 -8.47
CA LEU A 311 -0.71 -64.60 -7.23
C LEU A 311 -2.03 -65.37 -7.09
N SER A 312 -3.16 -64.74 -7.43
CA SER A 312 -4.49 -65.38 -7.51
C SER A 312 -4.51 -66.52 -8.54
N THR A 313 -3.90 -66.31 -9.71
CA THR A 313 -3.75 -67.34 -10.75
C THR A 313 -2.88 -68.51 -10.28
N THR A 314 -1.76 -68.20 -9.61
CA THR A 314 -0.84 -69.21 -9.04
C THR A 314 -1.53 -70.02 -7.95
N GLN A 315 -2.32 -69.37 -7.09
CA GLN A 315 -3.12 -70.03 -6.05
C GLN A 315 -4.13 -71.02 -6.67
N LEU A 316 -4.86 -70.62 -7.71
CA LEU A 316 -5.79 -71.49 -8.43
C LEU A 316 -5.08 -72.72 -9.04
N LEU A 317 -3.89 -72.53 -9.62
CA LEU A 317 -3.08 -73.63 -10.17
C LEU A 317 -2.58 -74.56 -9.05
N PHE A 318 -2.16 -74.02 -7.92
CA PHE A 318 -1.74 -74.79 -6.75
C PHE A 318 -2.90 -75.62 -6.17
N ASP A 319 -4.09 -75.04 -5.99
CA ASP A 319 -5.26 -75.76 -5.49
C ASP A 319 -5.74 -76.85 -6.47
N LYS A 320 -5.63 -76.60 -7.79
CA LYS A 320 -5.83 -77.62 -8.82
C LYS A 320 -4.84 -78.77 -8.66
N GLU A 321 -3.55 -78.51 -8.48
CA GLU A 321 -2.54 -79.56 -8.28
C GLU A 321 -2.75 -80.33 -6.97
N LYS A 322 -3.08 -79.63 -5.88
CA LYS A 322 -3.46 -80.20 -4.59
C LYS A 322 -4.67 -81.14 -4.70
N SER A 323 -5.69 -80.78 -5.49
CA SER A 323 -6.83 -81.67 -5.73
C SER A 323 -6.47 -82.91 -6.56
N LYS A 324 -5.58 -82.80 -7.55
CA LYS A 324 -5.05 -83.97 -8.28
C LYS A 324 -4.27 -84.89 -7.34
N TYR A 325 -3.40 -84.32 -6.50
CA TYR A 325 -2.63 -85.06 -5.50
C TYR A 325 -3.55 -85.82 -4.53
N GLN A 326 -4.57 -85.16 -3.98
CA GLN A 326 -5.58 -85.80 -3.13
C GLN A 326 -6.33 -86.94 -3.85
N ASN A 327 -6.67 -86.77 -5.14
CA ASN A 327 -7.29 -87.82 -5.94
C ASN A 327 -6.33 -89.01 -6.15
N ALA A 328 -5.05 -88.75 -6.44
CA ALA A 328 -4.02 -89.78 -6.56
C ALA A 328 -3.81 -90.54 -5.23
N CYS A 329 -3.83 -89.86 -4.08
CA CYS A 329 -3.80 -90.50 -2.76
C CYS A 329 -5.00 -91.45 -2.57
N ARG A 330 -6.23 -91.02 -2.88
CA ARG A 330 -7.43 -91.88 -2.79
C ARG A 330 -7.38 -93.07 -3.75
N GLN A 331 -6.84 -92.88 -4.96
CA GLN A 331 -6.61 -93.98 -5.90
C GLN A 331 -5.58 -94.98 -5.35
N GLN A 332 -4.50 -94.50 -4.75
CA GLN A 332 -3.48 -95.34 -4.10
C GLN A 332 -4.06 -96.11 -2.90
N GLU A 333 -4.86 -95.47 -2.05
CA GLU A 333 -5.59 -96.11 -0.94
C GLU A 333 -6.53 -97.21 -1.45
N SER A 334 -7.26 -96.95 -2.54
CA SER A 334 -8.15 -97.92 -3.19
C SER A 334 -7.37 -99.10 -3.79
N LEU A 335 -6.23 -98.85 -4.43
CA LEU A 335 -5.35 -99.90 -4.95
C LEU A 335 -4.77 -100.75 -3.81
N GLN A 336 -4.31 -100.15 -2.72
CA GLN A 336 -3.86 -100.89 -1.54
C GLN A 336 -4.98 -101.70 -0.88
N ALA A 337 -6.20 -101.18 -0.83
CA ALA A 337 -7.36 -101.94 -0.33
C ALA A 337 -7.68 -103.16 -1.21
N LYS A 338 -7.60 -103.01 -2.55
CA LYS A 338 -7.72 -104.13 -3.49
C LYS A 338 -6.58 -105.14 -3.33
N GLN A 339 -5.34 -104.69 -3.16
CA GLN A 339 -4.20 -105.58 -2.90
C GLN A 339 -4.38 -106.38 -1.60
N ARG A 340 -4.86 -105.75 -0.52
CA ARG A 340 -5.20 -106.44 0.74
C ARG A 340 -6.30 -107.47 0.56
N SER A 341 -7.41 -107.12 -0.10
CA SER A 341 -8.50 -108.06 -0.37
C SER A 341 -8.10 -109.21 -1.31
N LEU A 342 -7.18 -108.99 -2.24
CA LEU A 342 -6.60 -110.05 -3.06
C LEU A 342 -5.70 -110.98 -2.25
N LEU A 343 -4.88 -110.45 -1.32
CA LEU A 343 -4.10 -111.27 -0.39
C LEU A 343 -5.01 -112.11 0.50
N GLU A 344 -6.05 -111.51 1.11
CA GLU A 344 -7.06 -112.24 1.90
C GLU A 344 -7.74 -113.36 1.09
N ARG A 345 -7.96 -113.18 -0.22
CA ARG A 345 -8.50 -114.24 -1.09
C ARG A 345 -7.45 -115.31 -1.43
N VAL A 346 -6.17 -114.96 -1.55
CA VAL A 346 -5.08 -115.94 -1.69
C VAL A 346 -4.96 -116.77 -0.40
N ASP A 347 -4.91 -116.14 0.77
CA ASP A 347 -4.88 -116.84 2.06
C ASP A 347 -6.08 -117.79 2.23
N ALA A 348 -7.27 -117.38 1.78
CA ALA A 348 -8.47 -118.22 1.77
C ALA A 348 -8.39 -119.37 0.75
N LEU A 349 -7.78 -119.16 -0.42
CA LEU A 349 -7.54 -120.21 -1.42
C LEU A 349 -6.48 -121.21 -0.93
N ASP A 350 -5.46 -120.75 -0.21
CA ASP A 350 -4.46 -121.62 0.40
C ASP A 350 -5.10 -122.47 1.51
N GLN A 351 -5.99 -121.91 2.34
CA GLN A 351 -6.81 -122.67 3.29
C GLN A 351 -7.74 -123.68 2.59
N GLU A 352 -8.42 -123.29 1.50
CA GLU A 352 -9.21 -124.22 0.67
C GLU A 352 -8.33 -125.37 0.14
N CYS A 353 -7.09 -125.10 -0.27
CA CYS A 353 -6.12 -126.10 -0.73
C CYS A 353 -5.64 -127.03 0.40
N GLU A 354 -5.29 -126.49 1.56
CA GLU A 354 -4.91 -127.27 2.76
C GLU A 354 -6.05 -128.17 3.22
N GLU A 355 -7.30 -127.67 3.22
CA GLU A 355 -8.46 -128.45 3.63
C GLU A 355 -8.78 -129.55 2.60
N LEU A 356 -8.65 -129.28 1.29
CA LEU A 356 -8.76 -130.30 0.24
C LEU A 356 -7.65 -131.36 0.32
N GLN A 357 -6.40 -130.96 0.60
CA GLN A 357 -5.31 -131.92 0.87
C GLN A 357 -5.59 -132.76 2.11
N GLY A 358 -6.09 -132.15 3.19
CA GLY A 358 -6.49 -132.85 4.40
C GLY A 358 -7.69 -133.79 4.21
N GLN A 359 -8.61 -133.48 3.29
CA GLN A 359 -9.68 -134.38 2.87
C GLN A 359 -9.19 -135.52 1.98
N LEU A 360 -8.25 -135.24 1.06
CA LEU A 360 -7.60 -136.23 0.22
C LEU A 360 -6.83 -137.24 1.07
N GLY A 361 -5.97 -136.79 1.99
CA GLY A 361 -5.22 -137.65 2.91
C GLY A 361 -6.16 -138.55 3.73
N LYS A 362 -7.24 -138.00 4.31
CA LYS A 362 -8.27 -138.81 4.99
C LYS A 362 -8.97 -139.83 4.08
N SER A 363 -9.01 -139.59 2.77
CA SER A 363 -9.56 -140.53 1.79
C SER A 363 -8.53 -141.59 1.40
N GLU A 364 -7.26 -141.23 1.31
CA GLU A 364 -6.12 -142.14 1.09
C GLU A 364 -5.92 -143.06 2.29
N ASP A 365 -5.98 -142.54 3.53
CA ASP A 365 -5.95 -143.32 4.78
C ASP A 365 -7.08 -144.36 4.81
N ARG A 366 -8.30 -143.95 4.46
CA ARG A 366 -9.45 -144.87 4.34
C ARG A 366 -9.27 -145.90 3.23
N GLN A 367 -8.60 -145.52 2.14
CA GLN A 367 -8.28 -146.45 1.06
C GLN A 367 -7.23 -147.47 1.53
N THR A 368 -6.22 -147.07 2.31
CA THR A 368 -5.25 -148.00 2.91
C THR A 368 -5.91 -148.92 3.94
N ASP A 369 -6.77 -148.41 4.84
CA ASP A 369 -7.56 -149.23 5.78
C ASP A 369 -8.40 -150.28 5.03
N LEU A 370 -9.08 -149.88 3.95
CA LEU A 370 -9.87 -150.78 3.13
C LEU A 370 -8.98 -151.81 2.42
N GLN A 371 -7.80 -151.42 1.94
CA GLN A 371 -6.83 -152.30 1.30
C GLN A 371 -6.29 -153.36 2.28
N GLU A 372 -5.92 -152.97 3.50
CA GLU A 372 -5.46 -153.90 4.56
C GLU A 372 -6.55 -154.89 4.98
N ARG A 373 -7.80 -154.44 5.08
CA ARG A 373 -8.95 -155.33 5.34
C ARG A 373 -9.18 -156.31 4.18
N LEU A 374 -8.88 -155.91 2.94
CA LEU A 374 -8.99 -156.75 1.76
C LEU A 374 -7.88 -157.80 1.71
N THR A 375 -6.65 -157.46 2.10
CA THR A 375 -5.56 -158.44 2.24
C THR A 375 -5.83 -159.45 3.36
N HIS A 376 -6.32 -159.00 4.52
CA HIS A 376 -6.70 -159.90 5.63
C HIS A 376 -7.75 -160.94 5.20
N ILE A 377 -8.81 -160.49 4.51
CA ILE A 377 -9.85 -161.39 4.00
C ILE A 377 -9.30 -162.36 2.94
N SER A 378 -8.32 -161.95 2.15
CA SER A 378 -7.63 -162.84 1.20
C SER A 378 -6.80 -163.91 1.92
N GLU A 379 -6.07 -163.54 2.98
CA GLU A 379 -5.29 -164.48 3.78
C GLU A 379 -6.18 -165.49 4.52
N GLU A 380 -7.31 -165.04 5.07
CA GLU A 380 -8.33 -165.93 5.66
C GLU A 380 -8.93 -166.89 4.63
N LYS A 381 -9.21 -166.41 3.41
CA LYS A 381 -9.71 -167.24 2.30
C LYS A 381 -8.71 -168.35 1.95
N ASP A 382 -7.44 -168.02 1.81
CA ASP A 382 -6.40 -168.99 1.42
C ASP A 382 -6.13 -170.01 2.55
N GLN A 383 -6.28 -169.62 3.82
CA GLN A 383 -6.29 -170.54 4.96
C GLN A 383 -7.48 -171.51 4.94
N LEU A 384 -8.67 -171.06 4.54
CA LEU A 384 -9.85 -171.92 4.41
C LEU A 384 -9.74 -172.87 3.20
N GLU A 385 -9.19 -172.43 2.07
CA GLU A 385 -8.96 -173.28 0.90
C GLU A 385 -7.93 -174.39 1.17
N THR A 386 -6.88 -174.10 1.95
CA THR A 386 -5.90 -175.12 2.36
C THR A 386 -6.47 -176.14 3.36
N GLN A 387 -7.33 -175.73 4.29
CA GLN A 387 -8.08 -176.65 5.15
C GLN A 387 -9.04 -177.56 4.36
N LEU A 388 -9.77 -176.98 3.38
CA LEU A 388 -10.70 -177.74 2.53
C LEU A 388 -9.98 -178.81 1.69
N ALA A 389 -8.79 -178.50 1.18
CA ALA A 389 -7.98 -179.46 0.42
C ALA A 389 -7.49 -180.64 1.29
N GLN A 390 -7.20 -180.41 2.58
CA GLN A 390 -6.83 -181.46 3.53
C GLN A 390 -7.98 -182.44 3.80
N GLU A 391 -9.19 -181.93 4.05
CA GLU A 391 -10.39 -182.76 4.26
C GLU A 391 -10.76 -183.60 3.03
N GLN A 392 -10.60 -183.04 1.81
CA GLN A 392 -10.83 -183.77 0.56
C GLN A 392 -9.85 -184.93 0.33
N ALA A 393 -8.58 -184.78 0.75
CA ALA A 393 -7.61 -185.87 0.72
C ALA A 393 -8.02 -186.99 1.69
N LEU A 394 -8.38 -186.65 2.93
CA LEU A 394 -8.76 -187.61 3.97
C LEU A 394 -9.99 -188.45 3.58
N CYS A 395 -10.99 -187.81 2.95
CA CYS A 395 -12.18 -188.49 2.43
C CYS A 395 -11.86 -189.48 1.30
N SER A 396 -10.80 -189.21 0.51
CA SER A 396 -10.39 -190.07 -0.61
C SER A 396 -9.74 -191.37 -0.13
N GLU A 397 -8.95 -191.31 0.95
CA GLU A 397 -8.33 -192.49 1.57
C GLU A 397 -9.37 -193.41 2.23
N LEU A 398 -10.31 -192.83 2.99
CA LEU A 398 -11.42 -193.57 3.62
C LEU A 398 -12.28 -194.33 2.60
N GLN A 399 -12.47 -193.76 1.40
CA GLN A 399 -13.23 -194.39 0.31
C GLN A 399 -12.51 -195.62 -0.27
N GLN A 400 -11.16 -195.61 -0.33
CA GLN A 400 -10.37 -196.76 -0.80
C GLN A 400 -10.39 -197.93 0.20
N GLU A 401 -10.22 -197.65 1.49
CA GLU A 401 -10.27 -198.70 2.53
C GLU A 401 -11.62 -199.42 2.54
N LYS A 402 -12.72 -198.67 2.40
CA LYS A 402 -14.06 -199.25 2.28
C LYS A 402 -14.18 -200.24 1.12
N GLN A 403 -13.73 -199.88 -0.08
CA GLN A 403 -13.78 -200.77 -1.25
C GLN A 403 -12.93 -202.04 -1.05
N ARG A 404 -11.79 -201.94 -0.37
CA ARG A 404 -10.91 -203.07 -0.06
C ARG A 404 -11.59 -204.08 0.88
N LEU A 405 -12.28 -203.59 1.91
CA LEU A 405 -13.04 -204.40 2.85
C LEU A 405 -14.26 -205.08 2.19
N GLU A 406 -14.97 -204.37 1.31
CA GLU A 406 -16.10 -204.92 0.56
C GLU A 406 -15.69 -206.09 -0.36
N SER A 407 -14.48 -206.05 -0.96
CA SER A 407 -13.92 -207.17 -1.75
C SER A 407 -13.67 -208.42 -0.89
N HIS A 408 -13.02 -208.27 0.27
CA HIS A 408 -12.71 -209.40 1.16
C HIS A 408 -13.97 -210.08 1.70
N VAL A 409 -15.04 -209.31 1.96
CA VAL A 409 -16.34 -209.86 2.37
C VAL A 409 -17.00 -210.67 1.25
N GLY A 410 -16.77 -210.33 -0.02
CA GLY A 410 -17.22 -211.11 -1.18
C GLY A 410 -16.56 -212.48 -1.25
N GLU A 411 -15.22 -212.51 -1.29
CA GLU A 411 -14.43 -213.74 -1.41
C GLU A 411 -14.69 -214.75 -0.28
N LEU A 412 -14.87 -214.24 0.94
CA LEU A 412 -15.20 -215.08 2.11
C LEU A 412 -16.60 -215.72 1.98
N LYS A 413 -17.54 -215.02 1.36
CA LYS A 413 -18.92 -215.47 1.16
C LYS A 413 -19.01 -216.57 0.10
N ASP A 414 -18.24 -216.44 -0.98
CA ASP A 414 -18.17 -217.47 -2.03
C ASP A 414 -17.51 -218.76 -1.52
N SER A 415 -16.46 -218.62 -0.69
CA SER A 415 -15.81 -219.76 -0.01
C SER A 415 -16.78 -220.53 0.91
N VAL A 416 -17.64 -219.82 1.65
CA VAL A 416 -18.68 -220.43 2.51
C VAL A 416 -19.77 -221.12 1.67
N ASN A 417 -20.19 -220.51 0.56
CA ASN A 417 -21.19 -221.10 -0.34
C ASN A 417 -20.67 -222.42 -0.95
N GLN A 418 -19.40 -222.47 -1.35
CA GLN A 418 -18.79 -223.65 -1.97
C GLN A 418 -18.69 -224.83 -0.98
N LEU A 419 -18.17 -224.60 0.23
CA LEU A 419 -18.12 -225.60 1.30
C LEU A 419 -19.53 -226.09 1.71
N SER A 420 -20.54 -225.23 1.67
CA SER A 420 -21.93 -225.62 1.92
C SER A 420 -22.50 -226.56 0.85
N GLY A 421 -22.01 -226.48 -0.40
CA GLY A 421 -22.42 -227.38 -1.49
C GLY A 421 -21.89 -228.79 -1.30
N GLU A 422 -20.60 -228.93 -0.98
CA GLU A 422 -19.93 -230.22 -0.78
C GLU A 422 -20.56 -231.03 0.37
N VAL A 423 -20.94 -230.35 1.46
CA VAL A 423 -21.65 -230.97 2.60
C VAL A 423 -23.06 -231.46 2.20
N GLN A 424 -23.74 -230.76 1.29
CA GLN A 424 -25.11 -231.11 0.88
C GLN A 424 -25.16 -232.34 -0.05
N GLU A 425 -24.17 -232.52 -0.92
CA GLU A 425 -24.05 -233.72 -1.75
C GLU A 425 -23.74 -234.97 -0.91
N LEU A 426 -22.81 -234.86 0.05
CA LEU A 426 -22.47 -235.96 0.97
C LEU A 426 -23.69 -236.43 1.78
N ALA A 427 -24.52 -235.50 2.24
CA ALA A 427 -25.75 -235.81 2.98
C ALA A 427 -26.83 -236.53 2.14
N GLN A 428 -26.95 -236.23 0.84
CA GLN A 428 -27.87 -236.97 -0.04
C GLN A 428 -27.38 -238.40 -0.32
N ARG A 429 -26.06 -238.58 -0.45
CA ARG A 429 -25.42 -239.88 -0.69
C ARG A 429 -25.65 -240.87 0.47
N GLU A 430 -25.66 -240.38 1.71
CA GLU A 430 -25.93 -241.19 2.90
C GLU A 430 -27.41 -241.59 3.02
N ARG A 431 -28.34 -240.67 2.72
CA ARG A 431 -29.78 -240.86 2.95
C ARG A 431 -30.41 -241.97 2.11
N LEU A 432 -29.92 -242.21 0.89
CA LEU A 432 -30.48 -243.22 -0.02
C LEU A 432 -29.98 -244.65 0.29
N LEU A 433 -28.91 -244.81 1.06
CA LEU A 433 -28.36 -246.13 1.44
C LEU A 433 -29.14 -246.83 2.56
N VAL A 434 -30.14 -246.17 3.17
CA VAL A 434 -30.76 -246.63 4.44
C VAL A 434 -32.18 -247.18 4.28
N ALA A 435 -32.88 -246.90 3.17
CA ALA A 435 -34.34 -247.06 3.09
C ALA A 435 -34.88 -248.38 2.49
N PHE A 436 -34.10 -249.17 1.75
CA PHE A 436 -34.57 -250.39 1.06
C PHE A 436 -33.52 -251.54 1.10
N PRO A 437 -33.65 -252.55 1.98
CA PRO A 437 -32.59 -253.55 2.21
C PRO A 437 -32.52 -254.80 1.29
N GLU A 438 -33.52 -255.07 0.45
CA GLU A 438 -33.61 -256.31 -0.38
C GLU A 438 -33.53 -256.02 -1.90
N LEU A 439 -33.08 -254.84 -2.27
CA LEU A 439 -32.72 -254.46 -3.64
C LEU A 439 -31.45 -253.59 -3.60
N ASN A 440 -30.94 -253.33 -4.80
CA ASN A 440 -30.46 -252.02 -5.22
C ASN A 440 -28.98 -251.63 -5.00
N PRO A 441 -28.41 -250.89 -5.98
CA PRO A 441 -27.36 -251.54 -6.75
C PRO A 441 -26.27 -250.58 -7.29
N LEU A 442 -25.51 -251.10 -8.26
CA LEU A 442 -25.06 -250.34 -9.43
C LEU A 442 -24.01 -249.22 -9.15
N PRO A 443 -23.39 -248.63 -10.19
CA PRO A 443 -21.98 -248.94 -10.33
C PRO A 443 -21.11 -247.69 -10.48
N GLN A 444 -19.81 -247.95 -10.67
CA GLN A 444 -18.94 -247.27 -11.65
C GLN A 444 -19.31 -245.84 -12.04
N GLY A 445 -18.50 -244.89 -11.59
CA GLY A 445 -18.44 -243.58 -12.20
C GLY A 445 -17.32 -242.76 -11.60
N SER A 446 -16.56 -242.08 -12.46
CA SER A 446 -16.06 -240.75 -12.08
C SER A 446 -14.55 -240.53 -12.13
N PRO A 447 -13.80 -240.85 -13.21
CA PRO A 447 -12.67 -239.98 -13.55
C PRO A 447 -13.23 -238.58 -13.82
N GLN A 448 -12.53 -237.49 -13.52
CA GLN A 448 -11.52 -236.91 -14.40
C GLN A 448 -10.90 -235.71 -13.66
N ASN A 449 -9.58 -235.54 -13.72
CA ASN A 449 -8.87 -234.58 -14.58
C ASN A 449 -9.26 -233.11 -14.36
N SER A 450 -8.36 -232.12 -14.42
CA SER A 450 -6.89 -232.12 -14.40
C SER A 450 -6.43 -230.68 -14.58
N LEU A 451 -5.36 -230.26 -13.88
CA LEU A 451 -4.50 -229.15 -14.32
C LEU A 451 -5.24 -227.77 -14.46
N PRO A 452 -4.55 -226.69 -14.88
CA PRO A 452 -3.38 -226.13 -14.21
C PRO A 452 -3.50 -224.61 -13.94
N GLN A 453 -2.43 -224.07 -13.32
CA GLN A 453 -1.86 -222.74 -13.62
C GLN A 453 -2.39 -221.45 -12.94
N GLN A 454 -1.39 -220.58 -12.67
CA GLN A 454 -1.39 -219.10 -12.60
C GLN A 454 -1.62 -218.34 -11.27
N LEU A 455 -0.67 -217.39 -11.06
CA LEU A 455 -0.61 -216.12 -10.29
C LEU A 455 -1.62 -215.87 -9.15
N TRP A 456 -1.24 -215.30 -7.99
CA TRP A 456 -0.80 -213.89 -7.83
C TRP A 456 -0.40 -213.52 -6.36
N ILE A 457 0.32 -212.39 -6.20
CA ILE A 457 0.35 -211.41 -5.06
C ILE A 457 1.19 -211.67 -3.78
N HIS A 458 1.70 -210.53 -3.22
CA HIS A 458 2.47 -210.25 -1.98
C HIS A 458 3.99 -210.55 -2.00
N PRO A 459 4.83 -209.87 -1.16
CA PRO A 459 4.53 -208.93 -0.04
C PRO A 459 5.24 -207.53 -0.15
N VAL A 460 4.68 -206.44 0.44
CA VAL A 460 5.07 -205.73 1.70
C VAL A 460 6.19 -204.65 1.62
N SER A 461 5.78 -203.41 1.98
CA SER A 461 6.51 -202.29 2.65
C SER A 461 7.83 -201.72 2.07
N ALA A 462 8.16 -200.44 2.30
CA ALA A 462 7.62 -199.46 3.27
C ALA A 462 7.30 -198.11 2.64
#